data_AF-A0A398CNK4-F1
#
_entry.id   AF-A0A398CNK4-F1
#
_cell.length_a   1.000
_cell.length_b   1.000
_cell.length_c   1.000
_cell.angle_alpha   90.00
_cell.angle_beta   90.00
_cell.angle_gamma   90.00
#
_symmetry.space_group_name_H-M   'P 1'
#
loop_
_entity.id
_entity.type
_entity.pdbx_description
1 polymer ?
#
loop_
_entity_poly.entity_id
_entity_poly.type
_entity_poly.pdbx_seq_one_letter_code
_entity_poly.pdbx_strand_id
1 'polypeptide(L)'
;MGRSSQRDRSGASDSEEGTIIVENSEKIAIGSGVYMRPPHSLSVIGTGRGAEAPSIVIRDGCQCNLGLTIEAVNEVVLERHVLTGSNVYLSDAERPYPGSSPWANGHPDVSEGRLSIGEGAYIGTNSAVLGPVRIGRGSVVKPNSVVTKDVPDYCAACGNPAVITEVYVPETGKWEKAGNEEEAFRLLERRRLRPLLTIGIPTYNRAANLDYCLSTIFMQIGDSELVEVFVSDNASTDGTSEVIERYSRSFRNLEHSRNERNIGADRNILHVTNAANGKFIKLQGDDDFFVDGTILPLLNLLHRRGDCGVVHVNVLNGDGRISIGEGADDYLAATGYAATFITSTILRREDWQRVAEPSKFNDSSLNQFYFQYAVLTECNPKFAIMNCGMFTYAGNEPREYNFGEVFVRNYLAVLRSFEGRGLSEERIRADKAKLFYHYLMPWYRRIRTMYDREITAGFEEIFMADFRDEPYFDEALAWIRSIG
;
A
#
# COMPACT_ATOMS: atom_id res chain seq x y z
N MET A 1 18.50 70.55 15.34
CA MET A 1 17.38 71.38 14.82
C MET A 1 17.02 70.78 13.46
N GLY A 2 15.84 70.28 13.13
CA GLY A 2 14.52 70.26 13.76
C GLY A 2 13.50 70.26 12.62
N ARG A 3 12.54 69.32 12.65
CA ARG A 3 11.24 69.30 11.92
C ARG A 3 11.31 69.24 10.37
N SER A 4 10.38 68.66 9.62
CA SER A 4 9.14 67.91 9.87
C SER A 4 8.52 67.49 8.52
N SER A 5 7.65 66.46 8.57
CA SER A 5 6.45 66.20 7.73
C SER A 5 6.67 65.93 6.23
N GLN A 6 6.11 64.89 5.61
CA GLN A 6 4.70 64.45 5.56
C GLN A 6 4.66 62.90 5.53
N ARG A 7 3.93 62.21 6.42
CA ARG A 7 2.53 61.76 6.27
C ARG A 7 2.15 61.39 4.83
N ASP A 8 2.04 60.08 4.59
CA ASP A 8 0.87 59.55 3.91
C ASP A 8 0.28 58.41 4.73
N ARG A 9 -0.96 58.66 5.18
CA ARG A 9 -1.91 57.66 5.67
C ARG A 9 -2.79 57.32 4.48
N SER A 10 -2.69 56.10 4.00
CA SER A 10 -3.73 55.39 3.26
C SER A 10 -3.61 53.93 3.72
N GLY A 11 -4.63 53.20 4.10
CA GLY A 11 -6.06 53.40 4.15
C GLY A 11 -6.55 52.07 4.69
N ALA A 12 -7.10 52.07 5.91
CA ALA A 12 -7.78 50.90 6.44
C ALA A 12 -9.02 50.68 5.58
N SER A 13 -9.00 49.65 4.74
CA SER A 13 -10.20 49.03 4.20
C SER A 13 -10.42 47.74 4.97
N ASP A 14 -11.44 47.76 5.83
CA ASP A 14 -11.98 46.59 6.49
C ASP A 14 -12.26 45.48 5.47
N SER A 15 -11.41 44.45 5.50
CA SER A 15 -11.82 43.08 5.26
C SER A 15 -11.46 42.35 6.55
N GLU A 16 -12.46 41.97 7.34
CA GLU A 16 -12.31 41.01 8.44
C GLU A 16 -12.02 39.61 7.88
N GLU A 17 -10.95 39.48 7.10
CA GLU A 17 -10.40 38.21 6.64
C GLU A 17 -9.25 37.83 7.58
N GLY A 18 -9.36 36.67 8.22
CA GLY A 18 -8.43 36.24 9.27
C GLY A 18 -6.96 36.40 8.88
N THR A 19 -6.15 36.98 9.77
CA THR A 19 -4.74 37.31 9.53
C THR A 19 -3.92 36.11 9.04
N ILE A 20 -3.25 36.27 7.91
CA ILE A 20 -2.28 35.31 7.37
C ILE A 20 -0.88 35.88 7.58
N ILE A 21 0.01 35.11 8.21
CA ILE A 21 1.43 35.47 8.41
C ILE A 21 2.29 34.43 7.70
N VAL A 22 3.16 34.90 6.80
CA VAL A 22 4.13 34.04 6.10
C VAL A 22 5.48 34.75 6.11
N GLU A 23 6.49 34.12 6.73
CA GLU A 23 7.84 34.66 6.83
C GLU A 23 8.85 33.70 6.20
N ASN A 24 9.77 34.25 5.39
CA ASN A 24 10.74 33.49 4.59
C ASN A 24 10.07 32.48 3.65
N SER A 25 9.09 32.96 2.88
CA SER A 25 8.26 32.17 1.96
C SER A 25 9.06 31.37 0.93
N GLU A 26 10.26 31.82 0.57
CA GLU A 26 11.17 31.11 -0.34
C GLU A 26 11.67 29.75 0.22
N LYS A 27 11.44 29.50 1.51
CA LYS A 27 11.79 28.26 2.22
C LYS A 27 10.56 27.41 2.55
N ILE A 28 9.40 27.74 1.98
CA ILE A 28 8.13 27.07 2.26
C ILE A 28 7.64 26.40 0.98
N ALA A 29 7.41 25.09 1.04
CA ALA A 29 6.85 24.30 -0.05
C ALA A 29 5.45 23.81 0.33
N ILE A 30 4.46 24.06 -0.54
CA ILE A 30 3.08 23.62 -0.36
C ILE A 30 2.68 22.78 -1.58
N GLY A 31 2.19 21.57 -1.29
CA GLY A 31 1.73 20.60 -2.27
C GLY A 31 0.36 20.91 -2.87
N SER A 32 -0.10 20.01 -3.71
CA SER A 32 -1.39 20.11 -4.40
C SER A 32 -2.57 19.77 -3.48
N GLY A 33 -3.70 20.46 -3.63
CA GLY A 33 -4.92 20.15 -2.88
C GLY A 33 -4.83 20.44 -1.37
N VAL A 34 -3.87 21.25 -0.95
CA VAL A 34 -3.76 21.71 0.44
C VAL A 34 -4.82 22.77 0.71
N TYR A 35 -5.55 22.62 1.81
CA TYR A 35 -6.52 23.59 2.30
C TYR A 35 -6.12 24.10 3.68
N MET A 36 -5.88 25.41 3.83
CA MET A 36 -5.57 26.04 5.13
C MET A 36 -6.55 27.15 5.43
N ARG A 37 -7.24 27.06 6.57
CA ARG A 37 -8.24 28.05 6.97
C ARG A 37 -7.59 29.23 7.72
N PRO A 38 -7.77 30.49 7.28
CA PRO A 38 -7.28 31.66 8.02
C PRO A 38 -8.00 31.88 9.36
N PRO A 39 -7.33 32.44 10.39
CA PRO A 39 -5.94 32.88 10.38
C PRO A 39 -4.96 31.71 10.47
N HIS A 40 -3.76 31.87 9.91
CA HIS A 40 -2.66 30.90 10.06
C HIS A 40 -1.30 31.62 9.96
N SER A 41 -0.27 31.04 10.57
CA SER A 41 1.09 31.58 10.59
C SER A 41 2.10 30.51 10.19
N LEU A 42 2.93 30.81 9.19
CA LEU A 42 4.03 29.95 8.74
C LEU A 42 5.33 30.75 8.77
N SER A 43 6.24 30.42 9.68
CA SER A 43 7.49 31.16 9.84
C SER A 43 8.69 30.21 9.88
N VAL A 44 9.58 30.35 8.91
CA VAL A 44 10.92 29.73 8.99
C VAL A 44 11.86 30.71 9.68
N ILE A 45 12.15 30.48 10.95
CA ILE A 45 12.94 31.40 11.80
C ILE A 45 14.42 31.05 11.87
N GLY A 46 14.79 29.84 11.44
CA GLY A 46 16.16 29.34 11.44
C GLY A 46 17.11 30.08 10.51
N THR A 47 18.36 30.26 10.95
CA THR A 47 19.45 30.82 10.13
C THR A 47 20.31 29.77 9.41
N GLY A 48 19.99 28.48 9.57
CA GLY A 48 20.61 27.38 8.81
C GLY A 48 22.01 27.00 9.28
N ARG A 49 22.12 26.46 10.50
CA ARG A 49 23.39 25.92 11.03
C ARG A 49 23.55 24.39 10.87
N GLY A 50 22.55 23.69 10.33
CA GLY A 50 22.59 22.27 9.99
C GLY A 50 23.07 22.00 8.55
N ALA A 51 23.10 20.72 8.15
CA ALA A 51 23.52 20.29 6.80
C ALA A 51 22.53 20.70 5.69
N GLU A 52 21.26 20.93 6.04
CA GLU A 52 20.19 21.33 5.12
C GLU A 52 19.62 22.70 5.49
N ALA A 53 19.11 23.42 4.49
CA ALA A 53 18.53 24.75 4.70
C ALA A 53 17.18 24.62 5.44
N PRO A 54 16.90 25.50 6.43
CA PRO A 54 15.64 25.42 7.16
C PRO A 54 14.42 25.55 6.24
N SER A 55 13.37 24.78 6.47
CA SER A 55 12.19 24.78 5.62
C SER A 55 10.90 24.34 6.31
N ILE A 56 9.77 24.70 5.70
CA ILE A 56 8.45 24.11 5.99
C ILE A 56 7.98 23.41 4.72
N VAL A 57 7.61 22.14 4.83
CA VAL A 57 7.11 21.34 3.72
C VAL A 57 5.73 20.79 4.07
N ILE A 58 4.70 21.24 3.37
CA ILE A 58 3.33 20.73 3.50
C ILE A 58 3.01 19.96 2.23
N ARG A 59 2.88 18.63 2.32
CA ARG A 59 2.61 17.75 1.17
C ARG A 59 1.13 17.77 0.79
N ASP A 60 0.83 17.05 -0.29
CA ASP A 60 -0.48 17.08 -0.94
C ASP A 60 -1.65 16.70 -0.02
N GLY A 61 -2.79 17.34 -0.25
CA GLY A 61 -4.07 16.98 0.36
C GLY A 61 -4.18 17.25 1.87
N CYS A 62 -3.24 17.99 2.46
CA CYS A 62 -3.36 18.42 3.87
C CYS A 62 -4.56 19.33 4.08
N GLN A 63 -5.26 19.18 5.21
CA GLN A 63 -6.35 20.08 5.60
C GLN A 63 -6.11 20.63 7.00
N CYS A 64 -5.91 21.94 7.06
CA CYS A 64 -5.58 22.64 8.28
C CYS A 64 -6.70 23.59 8.69
N ASN A 65 -7.21 23.42 9.90
CA ASN A 65 -8.30 24.27 10.40
C ASN A 65 -7.76 25.60 10.96
N LEU A 66 -8.67 26.46 11.40
CA LEU A 66 -8.45 27.81 11.93
C LEU A 66 -7.27 27.85 12.92
N GLY A 67 -6.33 28.77 12.74
CA GLY A 67 -5.32 29.10 13.75
C GLY A 67 -4.10 28.17 13.74
N LEU A 68 -3.81 27.50 12.64
CA LEU A 68 -2.55 26.74 12.52
C LEU A 68 -1.35 27.69 12.60
N THR A 69 -0.40 27.38 13.48
CA THR A 69 0.88 28.07 13.59
C THR A 69 2.01 27.07 13.44
N ILE A 70 2.92 27.32 12.49
CA ILE A 70 4.14 26.55 12.28
C ILE A 70 5.36 27.45 12.43
N GLU A 71 6.26 27.10 13.34
CA GLU A 71 7.56 27.76 13.52
C GLU A 71 8.68 26.74 13.28
N ALA A 72 9.41 26.88 12.17
CA ALA A 72 10.53 26.01 11.82
C ALA A 72 11.88 26.68 12.10
N VAL A 73 12.68 26.07 12.98
CA VAL A 73 14.10 26.41 13.21
C VAL A 73 14.99 25.61 12.25
N ASN A 74 14.66 24.35 12.00
CA ASN A 74 15.31 23.49 11.01
C ASN A 74 14.27 23.06 9.97
N GLU A 75 13.53 21.98 10.19
CA GLU A 75 12.58 21.45 9.21
C GLU A 75 11.29 21.01 9.89
N VAL A 76 10.16 21.46 9.34
CA VAL A 76 8.83 20.97 9.69
C VAL A 76 8.19 20.36 8.44
N VAL A 77 7.91 19.06 8.49
CA VAL A 77 7.28 18.32 7.40
C VAL A 77 5.91 17.81 7.81
N LEU A 78 4.88 18.19 7.06
CA LEU A 78 3.56 17.57 7.09
C LEU A 78 3.44 16.68 5.85
N GLU A 79 3.40 15.37 6.05
CA GLU A 79 3.21 14.40 4.97
C GLU A 79 1.80 14.47 4.37
N ARG A 80 1.54 13.67 3.32
CA ARG A 80 0.27 13.75 2.59
C ARG A 80 -0.94 13.53 3.51
N HIS A 81 -2.04 14.20 3.19
CA HIS A 81 -3.32 14.01 3.87
C HIS A 81 -3.30 14.23 5.40
N VAL A 82 -2.33 14.99 5.93
CA VAL A 82 -2.32 15.39 7.35
C VAL A 82 -3.50 16.32 7.62
N LEU A 83 -4.16 16.09 8.76
CA LEU A 83 -5.32 16.84 9.21
C LEU A 83 -5.00 17.56 10.51
N THR A 84 -5.33 18.86 10.61
CA THR A 84 -5.19 19.60 11.87
C THR A 84 -6.53 20.16 12.34
N GLY A 85 -6.77 20.08 13.66
CA GLY A 85 -7.83 20.81 14.34
C GLY A 85 -7.52 22.30 14.44
N SER A 86 -8.37 23.04 15.14
CA SER A 86 -8.14 24.48 15.30
C SER A 86 -7.02 24.77 16.30
N ASN A 87 -6.31 25.89 16.14
CA ASN A 87 -5.29 26.41 17.05
C ASN A 87 -4.17 25.40 17.36
N VAL A 88 -3.71 24.68 16.33
CA VAL A 88 -2.59 23.75 16.45
C VAL A 88 -1.27 24.52 16.32
N TYR A 89 -0.33 24.27 17.23
CA TYR A 89 1.03 24.82 17.19
C TYR A 89 2.05 23.71 16.89
N LEU A 90 2.86 23.88 15.86
CA LEU A 90 3.91 22.94 15.46
C LEU A 90 5.26 23.67 15.45
N SER A 91 6.24 23.13 16.16
CA SER A 91 7.61 23.61 16.07
C SER A 91 8.61 22.50 16.33
N ASP A 92 9.67 22.47 15.52
CA ASP A 92 10.81 21.57 15.71
C ASP A 92 11.81 22.08 16.76
N ALA A 93 11.54 23.24 17.37
CA ALA A 93 12.34 23.83 18.41
C ALA A 93 11.94 23.34 19.80
N GLU A 94 12.93 22.93 20.59
CA GLU A 94 12.80 22.90 22.04
C GLU A 94 13.23 24.27 22.59
N ARG A 95 12.31 25.09 23.08
CA ARG A 95 12.73 26.32 23.76
C ARG A 95 13.32 25.93 25.12
N PRO A 96 14.63 26.13 25.37
CA PRO A 96 15.14 25.92 26.71
C PRO A 96 14.40 26.87 27.66
N TYR A 97 14.10 26.37 28.86
CA TYR A 97 13.82 27.25 29.98
C TYR A 97 14.94 28.30 30.06
N PRO A 98 14.63 29.56 30.40
CA PRO A 98 15.66 30.57 30.47
C PRO A 98 16.76 30.05 31.43
N GLY A 99 18.03 30.16 31.01
CA GLY A 99 19.17 29.60 31.74
C GLY A 99 19.36 30.23 33.14
N SER A 100 20.57 30.65 33.48
CA SER A 100 20.80 31.35 34.77
C SER A 100 20.11 32.73 34.88
N SER A 101 19.60 33.26 33.77
CA SER A 101 18.86 34.53 33.72
C SER A 101 17.37 34.29 33.94
N PRO A 102 16.69 35.05 34.81
CA PRO A 102 15.23 35.01 34.93
C PRO A 102 14.52 35.67 33.72
N TRP A 103 15.27 36.33 32.85
CA TRP A 103 14.77 36.99 31.63
C TRP A 103 15.09 36.15 30.40
N ALA A 104 14.07 35.88 29.58
CA ALA A 104 14.20 35.20 28.30
C ALA A 104 14.92 36.10 27.28
N ASN A 105 16.26 36.11 27.33
CA ASN A 105 17.12 36.79 26.35
C ASN A 105 17.85 35.80 25.42
N GLY A 106 17.41 34.55 25.38
CA GLY A 106 18.00 33.51 24.54
C GLY A 106 17.32 33.44 23.19
N HIS A 107 18.12 33.43 22.11
CA HIS A 107 17.69 32.74 20.89
C HIS A 107 17.35 31.28 21.24
N PRO A 108 16.35 30.65 20.60
CA PRO A 108 16.08 29.23 20.82
C PRO A 108 17.38 28.44 20.63
N ASP A 109 17.69 27.53 21.55
CA ASP A 109 18.76 26.57 21.32
C ASP A 109 18.35 25.75 20.11
N VAL A 110 19.27 25.62 19.16
CA VAL A 110 19.00 24.91 17.91
C VAL A 110 19.10 23.43 18.22
N SER A 111 17.97 22.80 18.59
CA SER A 111 17.88 21.34 18.59
C SER A 111 18.12 20.84 17.17
N GLU A 112 19.12 19.98 16.96
CA GLU A 112 19.30 19.30 15.68
C GLU A 112 18.13 18.33 15.44
N GLY A 113 17.65 18.26 14.20
CA GLY A 113 16.57 17.35 13.80
C GLY A 113 15.40 18.10 13.17
N ARG A 114 14.29 17.38 12.98
CA ARG A 114 13.10 17.89 12.31
C ARG A 114 11.83 17.42 12.99
N LEU A 115 10.76 18.19 12.86
CA LEU A 115 9.43 17.74 13.20
C LEU A 115 8.79 17.11 11.97
N SER A 116 8.27 15.89 12.10
CA SER A 116 7.58 15.19 11.01
C SER A 116 6.22 14.67 11.45
N ILE A 117 5.18 15.05 10.69
CA ILE A 117 3.82 14.54 10.88
C ILE A 117 3.50 13.59 9.73
N GLY A 118 3.35 12.30 10.05
CA GLY A 118 3.20 11.23 9.09
C GLY A 118 1.87 11.25 8.32
N GLU A 119 1.85 10.57 7.18
CA GLU A 119 0.73 10.59 6.24
C GLU A 119 -0.60 10.20 6.92
N GLY A 120 -1.65 10.98 6.67
CA GLY A 120 -2.99 10.73 7.24
C GLY A 120 -3.11 10.91 8.76
N ALA A 121 -2.10 11.43 9.46
CA ALA A 121 -2.19 11.72 10.88
C ALA A 121 -3.15 12.87 11.17
N TYR A 122 -3.78 12.84 12.35
CA TYR A 122 -4.66 13.91 12.85
C TYR A 122 -4.08 14.57 14.10
N ILE A 123 -3.92 15.89 14.05
CA ILE A 123 -3.52 16.70 15.21
C ILE A 123 -4.75 17.42 15.76
N GLY A 124 -5.17 17.04 16.97
CA GLY A 124 -6.36 17.55 17.62
C GLY A 124 -6.33 19.04 17.92
N THR A 125 -7.51 19.63 18.07
CA THR A 125 -7.70 21.05 18.37
C THR A 125 -6.97 21.47 19.65
N ASN A 126 -6.37 22.66 19.64
CA ASN A 126 -5.58 23.28 20.72
C ASN A 126 -4.37 22.42 21.17
N SER A 127 -3.85 21.55 20.30
CA SER A 127 -2.67 20.74 20.61
C SER A 127 -1.39 21.43 20.15
N ALA A 128 -0.28 21.13 20.85
CA ALA A 128 1.05 21.57 20.50
C ALA A 128 1.97 20.37 20.26
N VAL A 129 2.81 20.43 19.24
CA VAL A 129 3.88 19.44 18.98
C VAL A 129 5.19 20.21 18.97
N LEU A 130 6.09 19.84 19.87
CA LEU A 130 7.30 20.60 20.21
C LEU A 130 8.54 19.72 20.09
N GLY A 131 9.60 20.27 19.49
CA GLY A 131 10.88 19.62 19.33
C GLY A 131 10.97 18.74 18.07
N PRO A 132 12.15 18.14 17.81
CA PRO A 132 12.42 17.34 16.62
C PRO A 132 11.78 15.93 16.75
N VAL A 133 10.45 15.90 16.83
CA VAL A 133 9.66 14.69 17.08
C VAL A 133 8.95 14.18 15.82
N ARG A 134 8.70 12.88 15.79
CA ARG A 134 7.90 12.21 14.77
C ARG A 134 6.52 11.85 15.32
N ILE A 135 5.48 12.33 14.64
CA ILE A 135 4.12 11.77 14.77
C ILE A 135 3.92 10.78 13.63
N GLY A 136 3.70 9.52 13.97
CA GLY A 136 3.61 8.43 13.01
C GLY A 136 2.40 8.52 12.07
N ARG A 137 2.45 7.70 11.00
CA ARG A 137 1.40 7.58 9.99
C ARG A 137 0.07 7.16 10.61
N GLY A 138 -1.01 7.83 10.23
CA GLY A 138 -2.36 7.53 10.73
C GLY A 138 -2.53 7.70 12.24
N SER A 139 -1.56 8.31 12.93
CA SER A 139 -1.62 8.54 14.37
C SER A 139 -2.50 9.72 14.71
N VAL A 140 -3.02 9.71 15.94
CA VAL A 140 -4.00 10.68 16.43
C VAL A 140 -3.46 11.36 17.67
N VAL A 141 -3.20 12.65 17.59
CA VAL A 141 -2.99 13.49 18.78
C VAL A 141 -4.35 13.99 19.22
N LYS A 142 -4.83 13.57 20.39
CA LYS A 142 -6.14 14.00 20.91
C LYS A 142 -6.13 15.50 21.25
N PRO A 143 -7.28 16.20 21.21
CA PRO A 143 -7.35 17.63 21.51
C PRO A 143 -6.74 18.02 22.86
N ASN A 144 -6.23 19.26 22.96
CA ASN A 144 -5.58 19.83 24.14
C ASN A 144 -4.36 19.04 24.64
N SER A 145 -3.59 18.44 23.73
CA SER A 145 -2.39 17.67 24.08
C SER A 145 -1.10 18.40 23.72
N VAL A 146 -0.03 18.16 24.49
CA VAL A 146 1.32 18.68 24.22
C VAL A 146 2.25 17.51 23.99
N VAL A 147 2.68 17.31 22.75
CA VAL A 147 3.56 16.22 22.34
C VAL A 147 5.00 16.71 22.35
N THR A 148 5.85 16.02 23.10
CA THR A 148 7.29 16.31 23.22
C THR A 148 8.15 15.06 23.00
N LYS A 149 7.54 13.97 22.55
CA LYS A 149 8.20 12.69 22.23
C LYS A 149 7.54 12.07 21.02
N ASP A 150 8.25 11.18 20.35
CA ASP A 150 7.73 10.46 19.20
C ASP A 150 6.45 9.68 19.53
N VAL A 151 5.52 9.69 18.58
CA VAL A 151 4.31 8.85 18.59
C VAL A 151 4.47 7.85 17.44
N PRO A 152 4.55 6.53 17.70
CA PRO A 152 4.65 5.52 16.65
C PRO A 152 3.46 5.57 15.68
N ASP A 153 3.60 4.93 14.52
CA ASP A 153 2.51 4.82 13.53
C ASP A 153 1.26 4.17 14.14
N TYR A 154 0.08 4.63 13.73
CA TYR A 154 -1.24 4.14 14.15
C TYR A 154 -1.41 4.04 15.68
N CYS A 155 -0.96 5.08 16.38
CA CYS A 155 -1.13 5.26 17.82
C CYS A 155 -1.94 6.53 18.12
N ALA A 156 -2.70 6.53 19.22
CA ALA A 156 -3.37 7.72 19.71
C ALA A 156 -2.71 8.23 20.99
N ALA A 157 -2.26 9.49 21.00
CA ALA A 157 -1.61 10.12 22.13
C ALA A 157 -2.49 11.23 22.75
N CYS A 158 -2.40 11.42 24.07
CA CYS A 158 -3.18 12.40 24.80
C CYS A 158 -2.47 12.93 26.04
N GLY A 159 -2.68 14.19 26.40
CA GLY A 159 -2.23 14.79 27.66
C GLY A 159 -1.12 15.82 27.50
N ASN A 160 -0.62 16.33 28.63
CA ASN A 160 0.48 17.29 28.70
C ASN A 160 1.46 16.88 29.84
N PRO A 161 2.60 16.23 29.52
CA PRO A 161 2.99 15.76 28.19
C PRO A 161 2.09 14.62 27.70
N ALA A 162 1.97 14.47 26.38
CA ALA A 162 1.14 13.46 25.76
C ALA A 162 1.76 12.06 25.92
N VAL A 163 0.93 11.08 26.27
CA VAL A 163 1.31 9.67 26.35
C VAL A 163 0.43 8.84 25.41
N ILE A 164 0.94 7.69 24.96
CA ILE A 164 0.17 6.76 24.12
C ILE A 164 -0.98 6.20 24.96
N THR A 165 -2.20 6.37 24.47
CA THR A 165 -3.44 5.91 25.13
C THR A 165 -4.13 4.79 24.37
N GLU A 166 -3.92 4.68 23.07
CA GLU A 166 -4.50 3.63 22.23
C GLU A 166 -3.53 3.22 21.12
N VAL A 167 -3.56 1.95 20.74
CA VAL A 167 -2.79 1.38 19.63
C VAL A 167 -3.76 0.65 18.71
N TYR A 168 -3.66 0.87 17.40
CA TYR A 168 -4.44 0.11 16.43
C TYR A 168 -3.89 -1.31 16.30
N VAL A 169 -4.74 -2.32 16.50
CA VAL A 169 -4.40 -3.75 16.46
C VAL A 169 -5.05 -4.41 15.23
N PRO A 170 -4.27 -4.87 14.23
CA PRO A 170 -4.78 -5.43 12.98
C PRO A 170 -5.65 -6.67 13.15
N GLU A 171 -5.26 -7.56 14.08
CA GLU A 171 -5.98 -8.81 14.37
C GLU A 171 -7.45 -8.54 14.66
N THR A 172 -7.71 -7.63 15.61
CA THR A 172 -9.07 -7.25 16.05
C THR A 172 -9.70 -6.19 15.14
N GLY A 173 -8.90 -5.48 14.36
CA GLY A 173 -9.34 -4.36 13.53
C GLY A 173 -9.81 -3.17 14.35
N LYS A 174 -9.28 -2.98 15.56
CA LYS A 174 -9.75 -1.98 16.53
C LYS A 174 -8.58 -1.22 17.16
N TRP A 175 -8.90 -0.04 17.68
CA TRP A 175 -8.04 0.68 18.62
C TRP A 175 -8.18 0.04 20.01
N GLU A 176 -7.10 -0.52 20.53
CA GLU A 176 -7.04 -1.10 21.87
C GLU A 176 -6.42 -0.07 22.83
N LYS A 177 -7.01 0.08 24.02
CA LYS A 177 -6.53 1.04 25.02
C LYS A 177 -5.24 0.53 25.67
N ALA A 178 -4.30 1.45 25.86
CA ALA A 178 -3.12 1.26 26.69
C ALA A 178 -3.30 2.08 27.98
N GLY A 179 -3.39 1.42 29.12
CA GLY A 179 -3.48 2.06 30.42
C GLY A 179 -2.17 2.66 30.90
N ASN A 180 -1.04 2.22 30.34
CA ASN A 180 0.30 2.71 30.63
C ASN A 180 1.25 2.43 29.45
N GLU A 181 2.50 2.90 29.59
CA GLU A 181 3.55 2.76 28.57
C GLU A 181 3.94 1.30 28.29
N GLU A 182 3.98 0.44 29.33
CA GLU A 182 4.28 -0.99 29.17
C GLU A 182 3.20 -1.72 28.36
N GLU A 183 1.92 -1.37 28.56
CA GLU A 183 0.81 -1.91 27.78
C GLU A 183 0.84 -1.41 26.33
N ALA A 184 1.17 -0.14 26.10
CA ALA A 184 1.38 0.38 24.75
C ALA A 184 2.50 -0.38 24.03
N PHE A 185 3.63 -0.62 24.70
CA PHE A 185 4.75 -1.38 24.15
C PHE A 185 4.35 -2.81 23.77
N ARG A 186 3.63 -3.52 24.66
CA ARG A 186 3.13 -4.87 24.37
C ARG A 186 2.19 -4.92 23.17
N LEU A 187 1.32 -3.92 23.00
CA LEU A 187 0.42 -3.84 21.84
C LEU A 187 1.20 -3.60 20.53
N LEU A 188 2.25 -2.78 20.57
CA LEU A 188 3.14 -2.53 19.43
C LEU A 188 3.91 -3.80 19.04
N GLU A 189 4.49 -4.52 20.01
CA GLU A 189 5.17 -5.79 19.74
C GLU A 189 4.22 -6.83 19.13
N ARG A 190 3.00 -6.95 19.67
CA ARG A 190 1.98 -7.84 19.11
C ARG A 190 1.65 -7.49 17.67
N ARG A 191 1.49 -6.20 17.36
CA ARG A 191 1.24 -5.71 16.00
C ARG A 191 2.37 -6.08 15.05
N ARG A 192 3.62 -5.94 15.47
CA ARG A 192 4.79 -6.33 14.69
C ARG A 192 4.82 -7.83 14.37
N LEU A 193 4.42 -8.68 15.31
CA LEU A 193 4.36 -10.13 15.12
C LEU A 193 3.16 -10.59 14.27
N ARG A 194 2.10 -9.76 14.20
CA ARG A 194 0.86 -10.06 13.48
C ARG A 194 0.40 -8.83 12.69
N PRO A 195 1.11 -8.49 11.61
CA PRO A 195 0.82 -7.31 10.81
C PRO A 195 -0.55 -7.42 10.12
N LEU A 196 -1.01 -6.32 9.54
CA LEU A 196 -2.25 -6.33 8.75
C LEU A 196 -2.07 -7.09 7.44
N LEU A 197 -0.93 -6.87 6.77
CA LEU A 197 -0.66 -7.36 5.42
C LEU A 197 0.74 -7.97 5.36
N THR A 198 0.87 -9.13 4.73
CA THR A 198 2.13 -9.61 4.18
C THR A 198 2.10 -9.38 2.66
N ILE A 199 3.09 -8.68 2.12
CA ILE A 199 3.38 -8.63 0.68
C ILE A 199 4.39 -9.73 0.40
N GLY A 200 3.92 -10.83 -0.17
CA GLY A 200 4.70 -12.01 -0.46
C GLY A 200 5.22 -12.04 -1.90
N ILE A 201 6.55 -12.09 -2.07
CA ILE A 201 7.24 -11.97 -3.35
C ILE A 201 8.05 -13.24 -3.62
N PRO A 202 7.57 -14.16 -4.48
CA PRO A 202 8.41 -15.21 -5.04
C PRO A 202 9.32 -14.62 -6.12
N THR A 203 10.61 -14.96 -6.11
CA THR A 203 11.58 -14.45 -7.09
C THR A 203 12.56 -15.52 -7.53
N TYR A 204 13.08 -15.40 -8.76
CA TYR A 204 14.12 -16.27 -9.31
C TYR A 204 14.91 -15.58 -10.41
N ASN A 205 16.20 -15.32 -10.20
CA ASN A 205 17.12 -14.73 -11.19
C ASN A 205 16.63 -13.40 -11.80
N ARG A 206 16.08 -12.52 -10.96
CA ARG A 206 15.47 -11.25 -11.37
C ARG A 206 15.87 -10.10 -10.45
N ALA A 207 17.15 -10.04 -10.06
CA ALA A 207 17.67 -9.08 -9.09
C ALA A 207 17.26 -7.61 -9.39
N ALA A 208 17.32 -7.18 -10.66
CA ALA A 208 16.97 -5.81 -11.04
C ALA A 208 15.46 -5.50 -10.89
N ASN A 209 14.60 -6.45 -11.25
CA ASN A 209 13.15 -6.32 -11.05
C ASN A 209 12.82 -6.29 -9.56
N LEU A 210 13.38 -7.23 -8.80
CA LEU A 210 13.19 -7.30 -7.35
C LEU A 210 13.64 -6.01 -6.66
N ASP A 211 14.80 -5.46 -7.03
CA ASP A 211 15.29 -4.20 -6.46
C ASP A 211 14.30 -3.07 -6.69
N TYR A 212 13.81 -2.91 -7.92
CA TYR A 212 12.84 -1.87 -8.23
C TYR A 212 11.50 -2.11 -7.51
N CYS A 213 11.01 -3.36 -7.48
CA CYS A 213 9.82 -3.75 -6.73
C CYS A 213 9.93 -3.37 -5.24
N LEU A 214 11.00 -3.80 -4.57
CA LEU A 214 11.26 -3.46 -3.16
C LEU A 214 11.38 -1.94 -2.97
N SER A 215 12.02 -1.22 -3.88
CA SER A 215 12.13 0.24 -3.79
C SER A 215 10.75 0.91 -3.78
N THR A 216 9.84 0.52 -4.68
CA THR A 216 8.49 1.11 -4.77
C THR A 216 7.61 0.78 -3.57
N ILE A 217 7.84 -0.39 -2.93
CA ILE A 217 7.16 -0.79 -1.70
C ILE A 217 7.70 0.04 -0.53
N PHE A 218 9.01 -0.01 -0.28
CA PHE A 218 9.62 0.61 0.91
C PHE A 218 9.61 2.13 0.88
N MET A 219 9.61 2.77 -0.30
CA MET A 219 9.35 4.22 -0.40
C MET A 219 7.99 4.61 0.18
N GLN A 220 6.99 3.72 0.10
CA GLN A 220 5.65 3.99 0.59
C GLN A 220 5.43 3.53 2.03
N ILE A 221 5.97 2.38 2.44
CA ILE A 221 5.67 1.79 3.76
C ILE A 221 6.78 2.02 4.80
N GLY A 222 8.02 2.27 4.37
CA GLY A 222 9.19 2.27 5.25
C GLY A 222 9.21 1.05 6.18
N ASP A 223 9.44 1.31 7.46
CA ASP A 223 9.51 0.29 8.52
C ASP A 223 8.18 0.12 9.28
N SER A 224 7.05 0.25 8.56
CA SER A 224 5.71 0.15 9.14
C SER A 224 5.42 -1.23 9.72
N GLU A 225 5.01 -1.28 10.98
CA GLU A 225 4.61 -2.52 11.68
C GLU A 225 3.27 -3.10 11.20
N LEU A 226 2.55 -2.42 10.29
CA LEU A 226 1.33 -2.96 9.68
C LEU A 226 1.61 -3.85 8.47
N VAL A 227 2.82 -3.80 7.91
CA VAL A 227 3.14 -4.49 6.67
C VAL A 227 4.43 -5.28 6.83
N GLU A 228 4.34 -6.58 6.63
CA GLU A 228 5.49 -7.46 6.40
C GLU A 228 5.74 -7.55 4.89
N VAL A 229 6.99 -7.47 4.48
CA VAL A 229 7.42 -7.86 3.13
C VAL A 229 8.16 -9.19 3.28
N PHE A 230 7.72 -10.21 2.57
CA PHE A 230 8.34 -11.53 2.61
C PHE A 230 8.85 -11.91 1.23
N VAL A 231 10.16 -12.08 1.08
CA VAL A 231 10.79 -12.48 -0.19
C VAL A 231 11.22 -13.94 -0.15
N SER A 232 10.77 -14.73 -1.12
CA SER A 232 11.23 -16.11 -1.30
C SER A 232 12.10 -16.25 -2.53
N ASP A 233 13.42 -16.30 -2.32
CA ASP A 233 14.42 -16.55 -3.37
C ASP A 233 14.44 -18.04 -3.75
N ASN A 234 14.11 -18.34 -5.01
CA ASN A 234 14.01 -19.69 -5.52
C ASN A 234 15.36 -20.29 -5.97
N ALA A 235 16.39 -20.15 -5.12
CA ALA A 235 17.76 -20.54 -5.41
C ALA A 235 18.40 -19.76 -6.57
N SER A 236 18.24 -18.44 -6.59
CA SER A 236 18.85 -17.57 -7.60
C SER A 236 20.38 -17.66 -7.56
N THR A 237 20.98 -17.44 -8.73
CA THR A 237 22.43 -17.45 -8.98
C THR A 237 22.95 -16.10 -9.48
N ASP A 238 22.07 -15.09 -9.57
CA ASP A 238 22.40 -13.70 -9.89
C ASP A 238 22.54 -12.85 -8.61
N GLY A 239 22.50 -11.52 -8.75
CA GLY A 239 22.65 -10.57 -7.63
C GLY A 239 21.45 -10.47 -6.66
N THR A 240 20.53 -11.44 -6.67
CA THR A 240 19.28 -11.38 -5.88
C THR A 240 19.56 -11.38 -4.38
N SER A 241 20.55 -12.12 -3.91
CA SER A 241 20.89 -12.20 -2.48
C SER A 241 21.40 -10.84 -1.96
N GLU A 242 22.23 -10.14 -2.74
CA GLU A 242 22.78 -8.83 -2.41
C GLU A 242 21.68 -7.76 -2.31
N VAL A 243 20.67 -7.82 -3.17
CA VAL A 243 19.50 -6.95 -3.10
C VAL A 243 18.74 -7.18 -1.79
N ILE A 244 18.42 -8.44 -1.48
CA ILE A 244 17.68 -8.80 -0.26
C ILE A 244 18.44 -8.35 1.00
N GLU A 245 19.76 -8.60 1.06
CA GLU A 245 20.60 -8.19 2.18
C GLU A 245 20.62 -6.66 2.37
N ARG A 246 20.68 -5.90 1.28
CA ARG A 246 20.68 -4.43 1.34
C ARG A 246 19.40 -3.90 1.98
N TYR A 247 18.23 -4.37 1.56
CA TYR A 247 16.96 -3.94 2.14
C TYR A 247 16.77 -4.46 3.58
N SER A 248 17.22 -5.68 3.88
CA SER A 248 17.08 -6.28 5.23
C SER A 248 17.87 -5.51 6.30
N ARG A 249 18.97 -4.85 5.90
CA ARG A 249 19.73 -3.95 6.80
C ARG A 249 19.01 -2.62 7.07
N SER A 250 18.14 -2.19 6.17
CA SER A 250 17.44 -0.90 6.24
C SER A 250 16.03 -1.00 6.83
N PHE A 251 15.37 -2.15 6.67
CA PHE A 251 13.95 -2.31 7.03
C PHE A 251 13.76 -3.58 7.86
N ARG A 252 13.21 -3.42 9.07
CA ARG A 252 13.01 -4.51 10.05
C ARG A 252 11.77 -5.33 9.77
N ASN A 253 10.94 -4.88 8.82
CA ASN A 253 9.75 -5.55 8.33
C ASN A 253 9.98 -6.29 6.99
N LEU A 254 11.24 -6.47 6.57
CA LEU A 254 11.61 -7.40 5.50
C LEU A 254 12.05 -8.74 6.10
N GLU A 255 11.30 -9.79 5.79
CA GLU A 255 11.66 -11.17 6.05
C GLU A 255 11.98 -11.86 4.72
N HIS A 256 12.84 -12.88 4.76
CA HIS A 256 13.18 -13.63 3.55
C HIS A 256 13.54 -15.08 3.82
N SER A 257 13.41 -15.90 2.78
CA SER A 257 13.92 -17.27 2.77
C SER A 257 14.50 -17.59 1.41
N ARG A 258 15.51 -18.47 1.38
CA ARG A 258 16.10 -18.98 0.15
C ARG A 258 15.93 -20.49 0.07
N ASN A 259 15.35 -20.96 -1.03
CA ASN A 259 15.24 -22.38 -1.33
C ASN A 259 16.63 -22.96 -1.65
N GLU A 260 16.85 -24.24 -1.30
CA GLU A 260 18.11 -24.94 -1.62
C GLU A 260 18.29 -25.17 -3.13
N ARG A 261 17.18 -25.28 -3.85
CA ARG A 261 17.11 -25.47 -5.31
C ARG A 261 15.86 -24.78 -5.85
N ASN A 262 15.82 -24.54 -7.15
CA ASN A 262 14.61 -24.07 -7.81
C ASN A 262 13.51 -25.15 -7.72
N ILE A 263 12.41 -24.83 -7.04
CA ILE A 263 11.25 -25.73 -6.85
C ILE A 263 10.08 -25.47 -7.81
N GLY A 264 10.27 -24.59 -8.80
CA GLY A 264 9.23 -24.09 -9.69
C GLY A 264 8.41 -22.95 -9.08
N ALA A 265 7.75 -22.16 -9.95
CA ALA A 265 7.03 -20.96 -9.55
C ALA A 265 5.88 -21.25 -8.57
N ASP A 266 5.00 -22.21 -8.90
CA ASP A 266 3.83 -22.54 -8.08
C ASP A 266 4.21 -22.94 -6.66
N ARG A 267 5.21 -23.82 -6.50
CA ARG A 267 5.67 -24.23 -5.17
C ARG A 267 6.28 -23.05 -4.40
N ASN A 268 6.96 -22.14 -5.08
CA ASN A 268 7.50 -20.94 -4.44
C ASN A 268 6.38 -19.96 -4.02
N ILE A 269 5.32 -19.80 -4.84
CA ILE A 269 4.11 -19.05 -4.49
C ILE A 269 3.44 -19.65 -3.25
N LEU A 270 3.28 -20.98 -3.21
CA LEU A 270 2.72 -21.67 -2.06
C LEU A 270 3.57 -21.48 -0.80
N HIS A 271 4.89 -21.56 -0.92
CA HIS A 271 5.83 -21.32 0.18
C HIS A 271 5.66 -19.91 0.76
N VAL A 272 5.65 -18.88 -0.09
CA VAL A 272 5.37 -17.50 0.29
C VAL A 272 4.03 -17.36 1.01
N THR A 273 2.99 -18.01 0.48
CA THR A 273 1.63 -17.95 1.06
C THR A 273 1.62 -18.55 2.48
N ASN A 274 2.37 -19.62 2.72
CA ASN A 274 2.42 -20.31 4.01
C ASN A 274 3.35 -19.66 5.04
N ALA A 275 4.37 -18.92 4.59
CA ALA A 275 5.32 -18.24 5.46
C ALA A 275 4.79 -16.90 6.03
N ALA A 276 3.72 -16.35 5.44
CA ALA A 276 3.17 -15.05 5.78
C ALA A 276 2.59 -14.96 7.21
N ASN A 277 2.87 -13.86 7.91
CA ASN A 277 2.33 -13.62 9.27
C ASN A 277 1.14 -12.66 9.31
N GLY A 278 0.94 -11.88 8.26
CA GLY A 278 -0.11 -10.86 8.16
C GLY A 278 -1.52 -11.44 8.27
N LYS A 279 -2.48 -10.63 8.71
CA LYS A 279 -3.92 -10.98 8.65
C LYS A 279 -4.37 -11.27 7.22
N PHE A 280 -3.84 -10.51 6.27
CA PHE A 280 -3.99 -10.72 4.84
C PHE A 280 -2.65 -11.04 4.19
N ILE A 281 -2.69 -11.90 3.18
CA ILE A 281 -1.56 -12.31 2.36
C ILE A 281 -1.79 -11.75 0.96
N LYS A 282 -0.98 -10.82 0.53
CA LYS A 282 -0.95 -10.32 -0.84
C LYS A 282 0.17 -11.01 -1.60
N LEU A 283 -0.15 -11.70 -2.68
CA LEU A 283 0.87 -12.19 -3.61
C LEU A 283 1.31 -11.04 -4.53
N GLN A 284 2.60 -11.00 -4.85
CA GLN A 284 3.22 -9.93 -5.62
C GLN A 284 4.29 -10.50 -6.55
N GLY A 285 4.14 -10.28 -7.86
CA GLY A 285 5.20 -10.53 -8.83
C GLY A 285 6.38 -9.58 -8.59
N ASP A 286 7.60 -10.07 -8.73
CA ASP A 286 8.81 -9.26 -8.58
C ASP A 286 9.00 -8.23 -9.70
N ASP A 287 8.21 -8.33 -10.77
CA ASP A 287 8.21 -7.47 -11.95
C ASP A 287 7.01 -6.51 -12.02
N ASP A 288 6.19 -6.51 -10.98
CA ASP A 288 5.08 -5.58 -10.77
C ASP A 288 5.47 -4.56 -9.71
N PHE A 289 5.29 -3.27 -10.01
CA PHE A 289 5.79 -2.15 -9.23
C PHE A 289 4.64 -1.28 -8.76
N PHE A 290 4.58 -0.96 -7.46
CA PHE A 290 3.51 -0.12 -6.93
C PHE A 290 3.66 1.32 -7.44
N VAL A 291 2.54 1.90 -7.87
CA VAL A 291 2.43 3.36 -8.07
C VAL A 291 2.42 4.04 -6.70
N ASP A 292 3.11 5.18 -6.56
CA ASP A 292 3.16 5.92 -5.29
C ASP A 292 1.76 6.30 -4.79
N GLY A 293 1.56 6.24 -3.47
CA GLY A 293 0.30 6.56 -2.80
C GLY A 293 -0.79 5.48 -2.88
N THR A 294 -0.53 4.31 -3.44
CA THR A 294 -1.56 3.27 -3.65
C THR A 294 -1.65 2.24 -2.51
N ILE A 295 -0.58 2.05 -1.73
CA ILE A 295 -0.59 1.07 -0.63
C ILE A 295 -1.52 1.51 0.51
N LEU A 296 -1.57 2.80 0.85
CA LEU A 296 -2.42 3.29 1.95
C LEU A 296 -3.94 3.07 1.68
N PRO A 297 -4.48 3.40 0.51
CA PRO A 297 -5.85 3.01 0.12
C PRO A 297 -6.12 1.51 0.25
N LEU A 298 -5.15 0.66 -0.11
CA LEU A 298 -5.25 -0.79 0.04
C LEU A 298 -5.34 -1.19 1.52
N LEU A 299 -4.46 -0.67 2.38
CA LEU A 299 -4.50 -0.96 3.82
C LEU A 299 -5.84 -0.53 4.45
N ASN A 300 -6.39 0.61 4.04
CA ASN A 300 -7.72 1.05 4.48
C ASN A 300 -8.84 0.11 3.99
N LEU A 301 -8.76 -0.40 2.76
CA LEU A 301 -9.71 -1.42 2.28
C LEU A 301 -9.63 -2.69 3.14
N LEU A 302 -8.42 -3.21 3.38
CA LEU A 302 -8.21 -4.42 4.19
C LEU A 302 -8.70 -4.24 5.63
N HIS A 303 -8.52 -3.06 6.21
CA HIS A 303 -9.10 -2.72 7.52
C HIS A 303 -10.64 -2.77 7.48
N ARG A 304 -11.26 -2.08 6.52
CA ARG A 304 -12.73 -1.98 6.40
C ARG A 304 -13.40 -3.29 6.00
N ARG A 305 -12.68 -4.15 5.27
CA ARG A 305 -13.12 -5.46 4.77
C ARG A 305 -12.35 -6.59 5.42
N GLY A 306 -12.06 -6.42 6.71
CA GLY A 306 -11.40 -7.43 7.55
C GLY A 306 -12.14 -8.77 7.64
N ASP A 307 -13.37 -8.85 7.13
CA ASP A 307 -14.23 -10.03 7.10
C ASP A 307 -14.19 -10.81 5.78
N CYS A 308 -13.66 -10.23 4.70
CA CYS A 308 -13.59 -10.89 3.39
C CYS A 308 -12.50 -11.97 3.36
N GLY A 309 -12.80 -13.12 2.75
CA GLY A 309 -11.84 -14.21 2.57
C GLY A 309 -10.88 -13.94 1.42
N VAL A 310 -11.38 -13.27 0.37
CA VAL A 310 -10.57 -12.84 -0.78
C VAL A 310 -10.73 -11.34 -0.99
N VAL A 311 -9.62 -10.65 -1.24
CA VAL A 311 -9.61 -9.30 -1.78
C VAL A 311 -8.87 -9.33 -3.11
N HIS A 312 -9.43 -8.71 -4.14
CA HIS A 312 -8.86 -8.72 -5.48
C HIS A 312 -8.56 -7.31 -5.95
N VAL A 313 -7.34 -7.06 -6.43
CA VAL A 313 -6.98 -5.78 -7.07
C VAL A 313 -7.21 -5.92 -8.57
N ASN A 314 -8.33 -5.43 -9.07
CA ASN A 314 -8.64 -5.51 -10.49
C ASN A 314 -7.91 -4.41 -11.25
N VAL A 315 -6.86 -4.79 -11.99
CA VAL A 315 -6.04 -3.88 -12.80
C VAL A 315 -6.64 -3.61 -14.18
N LEU A 316 -7.61 -4.42 -14.62
CA LEU A 316 -8.28 -4.25 -15.92
C LEU A 316 -9.40 -3.22 -15.87
N ASN A 317 -9.85 -2.84 -14.66
CA ASN A 317 -10.84 -1.81 -14.44
C ASN A 317 -10.29 -0.74 -13.50
N GLY A 318 -10.14 0.49 -14.00
CA GLY A 318 -9.59 1.63 -13.26
C GLY A 318 -10.63 2.62 -12.75
N ASP A 319 -11.90 2.22 -12.60
CA ASP A 319 -12.99 3.13 -12.20
C ASP A 319 -12.92 3.62 -10.74
N GLY A 320 -11.96 3.13 -9.95
CA GLY A 320 -11.72 3.50 -8.57
C GLY A 320 -12.75 2.94 -7.59
N ARG A 321 -13.72 2.14 -8.05
CA ARG A 321 -14.79 1.62 -7.21
C ARG A 321 -14.35 0.37 -6.48
N ILE A 322 -14.95 0.18 -5.31
CA ILE A 322 -14.84 -1.04 -4.54
C ILE A 322 -16.18 -1.77 -4.68
N SER A 323 -16.17 -2.98 -5.25
CA SER A 323 -17.32 -3.88 -5.20
C SER A 323 -17.13 -4.94 -4.13
N ILE A 324 -18.25 -5.40 -3.59
CA ILE A 324 -18.28 -6.48 -2.59
C ILE A 324 -19.32 -7.49 -3.05
N GLY A 325 -19.09 -8.76 -2.71
CA GLY A 325 -20.01 -9.83 -3.04
C GLY A 325 -19.69 -11.07 -2.24
N GLU A 326 -20.50 -12.11 -2.46
CA GLU A 326 -20.34 -13.40 -1.80
C GLU A 326 -20.52 -14.53 -2.83
N GLY A 327 -19.72 -15.58 -2.69
CA GLY A 327 -19.80 -16.78 -3.52
C GLY A 327 -18.87 -16.77 -4.73
N ALA A 328 -18.41 -17.96 -5.11
CA ALA A 328 -17.49 -18.15 -6.22
C ALA A 328 -18.10 -17.78 -7.58
N ASP A 329 -19.40 -18.01 -7.78
CA ASP A 329 -20.09 -17.67 -9.03
C ASP A 329 -20.08 -16.16 -9.32
N ASP A 330 -20.41 -15.35 -8.31
CA ASP A 330 -20.39 -13.88 -8.41
C ASP A 330 -18.96 -13.36 -8.54
N TYR A 331 -18.01 -14.00 -7.86
CA TYR A 331 -16.59 -13.66 -7.96
C TYR A 331 -16.06 -13.90 -9.39
N LEU A 332 -16.37 -15.06 -9.99
CA LEU A 332 -15.97 -15.38 -11.36
C LEU A 332 -16.61 -14.43 -12.36
N ALA A 333 -17.89 -14.06 -12.16
CA ALA A 333 -18.55 -13.07 -13.01
C ALA A 333 -17.82 -11.72 -13.01
N ALA A 334 -17.39 -11.27 -11.83
CA ALA A 334 -16.75 -9.98 -11.63
C ALA A 334 -15.29 -9.94 -12.10
N THR A 335 -14.53 -11.02 -11.89
CA THR A 335 -13.07 -11.05 -12.14
C THR A 335 -12.70 -11.80 -13.43
N GLY A 336 -13.29 -12.96 -13.69
CA GLY A 336 -12.95 -13.82 -14.82
C GLY A 336 -11.46 -14.18 -14.86
N TYR A 337 -10.87 -14.13 -16.05
CA TYR A 337 -9.43 -14.33 -16.24
C TYR A 337 -8.54 -13.29 -15.52
N ALA A 338 -9.07 -12.14 -15.06
CA ALA A 338 -8.26 -11.18 -14.30
C ALA A 338 -7.74 -11.79 -12.98
N ALA A 339 -8.48 -12.73 -12.40
CA ALA A 339 -8.07 -13.45 -11.18
C ALA A 339 -6.87 -14.38 -11.39
N THR A 340 -6.41 -14.63 -12.62
CA THR A 340 -5.16 -15.38 -12.85
C THR A 340 -3.91 -14.54 -12.55
N PHE A 341 -4.04 -13.21 -12.50
CA PHE A 341 -2.90 -12.34 -12.26
C PHE A 341 -2.48 -12.40 -10.80
N ILE A 342 -1.26 -12.88 -10.54
CA ILE A 342 -0.75 -13.13 -9.19
C ILE A 342 -0.84 -11.90 -8.28
N THR A 343 -0.42 -10.76 -8.80
CA THR A 343 -0.36 -9.50 -8.06
C THR A 343 -1.73 -8.93 -7.68
N SER A 344 -2.80 -9.44 -8.29
CA SER A 344 -4.17 -9.12 -7.90
C SER A 344 -4.69 -9.94 -6.72
N THR A 345 -3.96 -10.97 -6.27
CA THR A 345 -4.46 -11.94 -5.29
C THR A 345 -4.16 -11.52 -3.86
N ILE A 346 -5.20 -11.35 -3.05
CA ILE A 346 -5.08 -11.17 -1.61
C ILE A 346 -6.02 -12.15 -0.90
N LEU A 347 -5.46 -12.92 0.05
CA LEU A 347 -6.18 -13.93 0.81
C LEU A 347 -6.19 -13.57 2.29
N ARG A 348 -7.30 -13.82 2.98
CA ARG A 348 -7.32 -13.77 4.44
C ARG A 348 -6.61 -15.01 4.98
N ARG A 349 -5.56 -14.82 5.77
CA ARG A 349 -4.66 -15.91 6.17
C ARG A 349 -5.37 -17.02 6.95
N GLU A 350 -6.26 -16.66 7.88
CA GLU A 350 -7.01 -17.65 8.66
C GLU A 350 -7.92 -18.53 7.80
N ASP A 351 -8.43 -17.99 6.69
CA ASP A 351 -9.27 -18.75 5.75
C ASP A 351 -8.39 -19.62 4.86
N TRP A 352 -7.27 -19.09 4.37
CA TRP A 352 -6.27 -19.86 3.63
C TRP A 352 -5.78 -21.08 4.42
N GLN A 353 -5.49 -20.92 5.71
CA GLN A 353 -5.02 -22.02 6.57
C GLN A 353 -6.03 -23.16 6.76
N ARG A 354 -7.30 -22.96 6.38
CA ARG A 354 -8.36 -23.97 6.45
C ARG A 354 -8.61 -24.70 5.12
N VAL A 355 -7.96 -24.29 4.03
CA VAL A 355 -8.06 -24.95 2.72
C VAL A 355 -7.53 -26.39 2.83
N ALA A 356 -8.30 -27.36 2.32
CA ALA A 356 -8.01 -28.77 2.52
C ALA A 356 -6.82 -29.29 1.68
N GLU A 357 -6.72 -28.86 0.42
CA GLU A 357 -5.72 -29.34 -0.53
C GLU A 357 -4.88 -28.19 -1.14
N PRO A 358 -4.10 -27.44 -0.34
CA PRO A 358 -3.42 -26.23 -0.81
C PRO A 358 -2.41 -26.47 -1.95
N SER A 359 -1.95 -27.71 -2.14
CA SER A 359 -1.00 -28.08 -3.20
C SER A 359 -1.65 -28.67 -4.46
N LYS A 360 -3.00 -28.77 -4.53
CA LYS A 360 -3.73 -29.53 -5.57
C LYS A 360 -3.38 -29.13 -7.00
N PHE A 361 -3.17 -27.83 -7.22
CA PHE A 361 -2.86 -27.26 -8.55
C PHE A 361 -1.42 -26.74 -8.64
N ASN A 362 -0.50 -27.28 -7.85
CA ASN A 362 0.92 -27.05 -8.13
C ASN A 362 1.26 -27.65 -9.49
N ASP A 363 2.08 -26.94 -10.27
CA ASP A 363 2.46 -27.24 -11.67
C ASP A 363 1.40 -26.83 -12.71
N SER A 364 0.35 -26.10 -12.32
CA SER A 364 -0.64 -25.57 -13.25
C SER A 364 -0.27 -24.19 -13.82
N SER A 365 0.75 -23.53 -13.26
CA SER A 365 1.07 -22.11 -13.49
C SER A 365 -0.03 -21.14 -13.06
N LEU A 366 -1.03 -21.63 -12.31
CA LEU A 366 -2.24 -20.92 -11.90
C LEU A 366 -2.69 -21.34 -10.48
N ASN A 367 -1.78 -21.79 -9.62
CA ASN A 367 -2.16 -22.23 -8.28
C ASN A 367 -2.78 -21.10 -7.44
N GLN A 368 -2.32 -19.85 -7.61
CA GLN A 368 -2.92 -18.65 -7.01
C GLN A 368 -4.38 -18.43 -7.44
N PHE A 369 -4.75 -18.86 -8.66
CA PHE A 369 -6.13 -18.83 -9.13
C PHE A 369 -6.96 -19.84 -8.33
N TYR A 370 -6.46 -21.07 -8.19
CA TYR A 370 -7.07 -22.09 -7.32
C TYR A 370 -7.22 -21.61 -5.87
N PHE A 371 -6.22 -20.93 -5.30
CA PHE A 371 -6.26 -20.49 -3.90
C PHE A 371 -7.47 -19.61 -3.60
N GLN A 372 -7.81 -18.69 -4.52
CA GLN A 372 -8.95 -17.79 -4.38
C GLN A 372 -10.26 -18.59 -4.31
N TYR A 373 -10.48 -19.53 -5.23
CA TYR A 373 -11.70 -20.33 -5.25
C TYR A 373 -11.76 -21.34 -4.10
N ALA A 374 -10.63 -21.92 -3.68
CA ALA A 374 -10.57 -22.79 -2.52
C ALA A 374 -11.02 -22.04 -1.26
N VAL A 375 -10.51 -20.82 -1.05
CA VAL A 375 -10.97 -19.97 0.06
C VAL A 375 -12.47 -19.65 -0.07
N LEU A 376 -12.93 -19.22 -1.23
CA LEU A 376 -14.33 -18.80 -1.43
C LEU A 376 -15.35 -19.94 -1.29
N THR A 377 -14.96 -21.17 -1.63
CA THR A 377 -15.87 -22.33 -1.64
C THR A 377 -15.78 -23.17 -0.37
N GLU A 378 -14.59 -23.30 0.23
CA GLU A 378 -14.36 -24.18 1.38
C GLU A 378 -14.40 -23.41 2.72
N CYS A 379 -14.08 -22.11 2.71
CA CYS A 379 -13.72 -21.38 3.94
C CYS A 379 -14.57 -20.14 4.22
N ASN A 380 -14.60 -19.19 3.29
CA ASN A 380 -15.24 -17.88 3.45
C ASN A 380 -15.67 -17.31 2.09
N PRO A 381 -16.98 -17.25 1.79
CA PRO A 381 -17.47 -16.86 0.47
C PRO A 381 -17.36 -15.36 0.19
N LYS A 382 -17.03 -14.53 1.20
CA LYS A 382 -17.02 -13.07 1.05
C LYS A 382 -15.81 -12.59 0.29
N PHE A 383 -16.03 -11.68 -0.65
CA PHE A 383 -14.96 -11.01 -1.37
C PHE A 383 -15.15 -9.49 -1.48
N ALA A 384 -14.04 -8.80 -1.69
CA ALA A 384 -14.02 -7.41 -2.13
C ALA A 384 -13.11 -7.26 -3.36
N ILE A 385 -13.50 -6.41 -4.31
CA ILE A 385 -12.72 -6.10 -5.50
C ILE A 385 -12.43 -4.60 -5.51
N MET A 386 -11.16 -4.25 -5.61
CA MET A 386 -10.68 -2.88 -5.76
C MET A 386 -10.31 -2.65 -7.22
N ASN A 387 -11.14 -1.89 -7.94
CA ASN A 387 -10.86 -1.50 -9.32
C ASN A 387 -9.89 -0.32 -9.33
N CYS A 388 -8.60 -0.57 -9.52
CA CYS A 388 -7.60 0.50 -9.51
C CYS A 388 -6.35 0.14 -10.31
N GLY A 389 -5.78 1.14 -11.00
CA GLY A 389 -4.44 1.07 -11.58
C GLY A 389 -3.38 1.24 -10.49
N MET A 390 -3.11 0.18 -9.73
CA MET A 390 -2.16 0.20 -8.61
C MET A 390 -0.72 -0.07 -9.05
N PHE A 391 -0.51 -0.65 -10.23
CA PHE A 391 0.78 -1.16 -10.66
C PHE A 391 1.22 -0.60 -12.00
N THR A 392 2.52 -0.35 -12.12
CA THR A 392 3.24 -0.45 -13.39
C THR A 392 3.94 -1.80 -13.44
N TYR A 393 4.32 -2.26 -14.62
CA TYR A 393 4.95 -3.56 -14.78
C TYR A 393 6.10 -3.47 -15.78
N ALA A 394 7.20 -4.17 -15.51
CA ALA A 394 8.26 -4.34 -16.50
C ALA A 394 7.75 -5.10 -17.73
N GLY A 395 6.76 -5.97 -17.51
CA GLY A 395 6.23 -6.89 -18.50
C GLY A 395 7.18 -8.07 -18.69
N ASN A 396 6.62 -9.28 -18.66
CA ASN A 396 7.35 -10.48 -19.02
C ASN A 396 7.00 -10.93 -20.42
N GLU A 397 8.03 -11.32 -21.16
CA GLU A 397 7.81 -12.11 -22.35
C GLU A 397 7.21 -13.46 -21.93
N PRO A 398 6.18 -13.95 -22.62
CA PRO A 398 5.71 -15.30 -22.40
C PRO A 398 6.85 -16.26 -22.76
N ARG A 399 7.39 -16.94 -21.76
CA ARG A 399 8.50 -17.90 -21.91
C ARG A 399 8.24 -19.07 -20.97
N GLU A 400 8.74 -20.24 -21.34
CA GLU A 400 8.78 -21.42 -20.45
C GLU A 400 7.41 -22.02 -20.07
N TYR A 401 6.33 -21.70 -20.80
CA TYR A 401 5.04 -22.38 -20.68
C TYR A 401 4.32 -22.51 -22.03
N ASN A 402 3.37 -23.45 -22.09
CA ASN A 402 2.46 -23.59 -23.22
C ASN A 402 1.17 -22.79 -22.97
N PHE A 403 0.86 -21.83 -23.84
CA PHE A 403 -0.25 -20.89 -23.67
C PHE A 403 -1.61 -21.58 -23.62
N GLY A 404 -1.85 -22.58 -24.47
CA GLY A 404 -3.09 -23.35 -24.46
C GLY A 404 -3.21 -24.20 -23.19
N GLU A 405 -2.12 -24.85 -22.78
CA GLU A 405 -2.12 -25.68 -21.57
C GLU A 405 -2.47 -24.85 -20.33
N VAL A 406 -1.83 -23.70 -20.16
CA VAL A 406 -2.05 -22.84 -18.98
C VAL A 406 -3.42 -22.16 -19.02
N PHE A 407 -3.72 -21.41 -20.09
CA PHE A 407 -4.88 -20.53 -20.11
C PHE A 407 -6.16 -21.17 -20.66
N VAL A 408 -6.10 -22.39 -21.18
CA VAL A 408 -7.30 -23.18 -21.50
C VAL A 408 -7.44 -24.34 -20.52
N ARG A 409 -6.55 -25.34 -20.58
CA ARG A 409 -6.73 -26.59 -19.83
C ARG A 409 -6.63 -26.38 -18.33
N ASN A 410 -5.54 -25.79 -17.84
CA ASN A 410 -5.33 -25.58 -16.41
C ASN A 410 -6.36 -24.59 -15.84
N TYR A 411 -6.66 -23.51 -16.56
CA TYR A 411 -7.71 -22.57 -16.18
C TYR A 411 -9.07 -23.25 -15.99
N LEU A 412 -9.53 -24.01 -16.99
CA LEU A 412 -10.80 -24.72 -16.92
C LEU A 412 -10.78 -25.87 -15.91
N ALA A 413 -9.65 -26.56 -15.74
CA ALA A 413 -9.50 -27.61 -14.74
C ALA A 413 -9.66 -27.06 -13.31
N VAL A 414 -9.11 -25.88 -13.02
CA VAL A 414 -9.32 -25.21 -11.72
C VAL A 414 -10.81 -24.93 -11.52
N LEU A 415 -11.49 -24.27 -12.47
CA LEU A 415 -12.90 -23.93 -12.33
C LEU A 415 -13.80 -25.16 -12.21
N ARG A 416 -13.62 -26.16 -13.08
CA ARG A 416 -14.39 -27.42 -13.03
C ARG A 416 -14.16 -28.20 -11.74
N SER A 417 -13.02 -28.03 -11.08
CA SER A 417 -12.81 -28.65 -9.76
C SER A 417 -13.80 -28.14 -8.71
N PHE A 418 -14.39 -26.95 -8.88
CA PHE A 418 -15.40 -26.38 -7.99
C PHE A 418 -16.83 -26.45 -8.56
N GLU A 419 -17.02 -27.13 -9.69
CA GLU A 419 -18.35 -27.34 -10.27
C GLU A 419 -19.24 -28.11 -9.29
N GLY A 420 -20.44 -27.58 -9.04
CA GLY A 420 -21.37 -28.12 -8.03
C GLY A 420 -20.92 -27.89 -6.58
N ARG A 421 -19.80 -27.20 -6.36
CA ARG A 421 -19.23 -26.84 -5.03
C ARG A 421 -18.99 -25.34 -4.91
N GLY A 422 -19.91 -24.54 -5.46
CA GLY A 422 -19.87 -23.07 -5.43
C GLY A 422 -19.77 -22.42 -6.80
N LEU A 423 -19.37 -23.17 -7.83
CA LEU A 423 -19.46 -22.76 -9.23
C LEU A 423 -20.54 -23.55 -9.99
N SER A 424 -21.35 -22.84 -10.78
CA SER A 424 -22.33 -23.43 -11.69
C SER A 424 -21.75 -23.67 -13.09
N GLU A 425 -22.23 -24.72 -13.76
CA GLU A 425 -21.84 -25.01 -15.15
C GLU A 425 -22.14 -23.82 -16.08
N GLU A 426 -23.29 -23.16 -15.88
CA GLU A 426 -23.69 -21.96 -16.63
C GLU A 426 -22.67 -20.84 -16.47
N ARG A 427 -22.21 -20.57 -15.23
CA ARG A 427 -21.21 -19.55 -14.96
C ARG A 427 -19.86 -19.88 -15.61
N ILE A 428 -19.41 -21.14 -15.50
CA ILE A 428 -18.15 -21.58 -16.12
C ILE A 428 -18.24 -21.42 -17.65
N ARG A 429 -19.36 -21.81 -18.27
CA ARG A 429 -19.58 -21.65 -19.71
C ARG A 429 -19.60 -20.18 -20.13
N ALA A 430 -20.27 -19.32 -19.36
CA ALA A 430 -20.29 -17.88 -19.64
C ALA A 430 -18.90 -17.24 -19.55
N ASP A 431 -18.10 -17.61 -18.54
CA ASP A 431 -16.75 -17.10 -18.39
C ASP A 431 -15.81 -17.65 -19.48
N LYS A 432 -15.98 -18.89 -19.91
CA LYS A 432 -15.21 -19.49 -21.02
C LYS A 432 -15.35 -18.70 -22.33
N ALA A 433 -16.52 -18.16 -22.63
CA ALA A 433 -16.70 -17.24 -23.76
C ALA A 433 -15.93 -15.93 -23.55
N LYS A 434 -16.01 -15.35 -22.34
CA LYS A 434 -15.28 -14.11 -21.98
C LYS A 434 -13.77 -14.29 -22.07
N LEU A 435 -13.24 -15.39 -21.53
CA LEU A 435 -11.85 -15.82 -21.62
C LEU A 435 -11.40 -15.90 -23.09
N PHE A 436 -12.19 -16.54 -23.94
CA PHE A 436 -11.82 -16.69 -25.35
C PHE A 436 -11.71 -15.35 -26.07
N TYR A 437 -12.77 -14.55 -26.06
CA TYR A 437 -12.82 -13.32 -26.85
C TYR A 437 -11.97 -12.18 -26.28
N HIS A 438 -11.87 -12.05 -24.96
CA HIS A 438 -11.19 -10.92 -24.34
C HIS A 438 -9.74 -11.21 -23.94
N TYR A 439 -9.34 -12.47 -23.83
CA TYR A 439 -7.99 -12.84 -23.43
C TYR A 439 -7.28 -13.73 -24.47
N LEU A 440 -7.78 -14.94 -24.72
CA LEU A 440 -7.10 -15.92 -25.56
C LEU A 440 -6.88 -15.41 -26.99
N MET A 441 -7.92 -14.85 -27.61
CA MET A 441 -7.89 -14.38 -28.98
C MET A 441 -6.89 -13.22 -29.18
N PRO A 442 -6.95 -12.10 -28.42
CA PRO A 442 -5.92 -11.06 -28.50
C PRO A 442 -4.48 -11.54 -28.24
N TRP A 443 -4.29 -12.38 -27.22
CA TRP A 443 -2.97 -12.86 -26.84
C TRP A 443 -2.40 -13.87 -27.81
N TYR A 444 -3.20 -14.83 -28.30
CA TYR A 444 -2.78 -15.79 -29.32
C TYR A 444 -2.26 -15.07 -30.56
N ARG A 445 -3.00 -14.07 -31.06
CA ARG A 445 -2.56 -13.23 -32.18
C ARG A 445 -1.24 -12.54 -31.87
N ARG A 446 -1.11 -11.93 -30.69
CA ARG A 446 0.11 -11.22 -30.28
C ARG A 446 1.31 -12.17 -30.22
N ILE A 447 1.18 -13.32 -29.56
CA ILE A 447 2.22 -14.37 -29.45
C ILE A 447 2.68 -14.80 -30.84
N ARG A 448 1.74 -15.14 -31.71
CA ARG A 448 2.00 -15.56 -33.10
C ARG A 448 2.70 -14.52 -33.96
N THR A 449 2.54 -13.23 -33.64
CA THR A 449 3.16 -12.12 -34.37
C THR A 449 4.50 -11.64 -33.80
N MET A 450 4.71 -11.76 -32.48
CA MET A 450 5.80 -11.07 -31.78
C MET A 450 6.75 -12.00 -31.02
N TYR A 451 6.38 -13.27 -30.80
CA TYR A 451 7.09 -14.18 -29.89
C TYR A 451 7.28 -15.58 -30.51
N ASP A 452 7.92 -16.47 -29.76
CA ASP A 452 8.18 -17.84 -30.20
C ASP A 452 6.86 -18.61 -30.43
N ARG A 453 6.79 -19.31 -31.57
CA ARG A 453 5.62 -20.11 -31.95
C ARG A 453 5.45 -21.34 -31.07
N GLU A 454 6.53 -21.85 -30.46
CA GLU A 454 6.50 -22.99 -29.54
C GLU A 454 5.58 -22.74 -28.33
N ILE A 455 5.44 -21.48 -27.90
CA ILE A 455 4.51 -21.07 -26.82
C ILE A 455 3.06 -21.43 -27.16
N THR A 456 2.71 -21.40 -28.45
CA THR A 456 1.39 -21.72 -28.97
C THR A 456 1.30 -23.10 -29.61
N ALA A 457 2.30 -23.96 -29.41
CA ALA A 457 2.29 -25.31 -29.94
C ALA A 457 1.05 -26.08 -29.45
N GLY A 458 0.35 -26.76 -30.34
CA GLY A 458 -0.84 -27.54 -29.98
C GLY A 458 -2.08 -26.71 -29.63
N PHE A 459 -2.07 -25.39 -29.82
CA PHE A 459 -3.19 -24.54 -29.39
C PHE A 459 -4.50 -24.86 -30.11
N GLU A 460 -4.46 -25.18 -31.41
CA GLU A 460 -5.66 -25.55 -32.16
C GLU A 460 -6.27 -26.85 -31.60
N GLU A 461 -5.44 -27.87 -31.34
CA GLU A 461 -5.87 -29.15 -30.79
C GLU A 461 -6.46 -29.00 -29.38
N ILE A 462 -5.85 -28.15 -28.55
CA ILE A 462 -6.36 -27.81 -27.22
C ILE A 462 -7.71 -27.10 -27.35
N PHE A 463 -7.80 -26.10 -28.22
CA PHE A 463 -9.05 -25.37 -28.46
C PHE A 463 -10.16 -26.32 -28.94
N MET A 464 -9.86 -27.20 -29.90
CA MET A 464 -10.82 -28.18 -30.40
C MET A 464 -11.30 -29.14 -29.33
N ALA A 465 -10.42 -29.61 -28.44
CA ALA A 465 -10.80 -30.50 -27.36
C ALA A 465 -11.75 -29.83 -26.36
N ASP A 466 -11.44 -28.60 -25.96
CA ASP A 466 -12.16 -27.93 -24.88
C ASP A 466 -13.37 -27.13 -25.35
N PHE A 467 -13.40 -26.61 -26.59
CA PHE A 467 -14.45 -25.70 -27.09
C PHE A 467 -15.41 -26.29 -28.12
N ARG A 468 -15.25 -27.57 -28.52
CA ARG A 468 -16.07 -28.23 -29.56
C ARG A 468 -17.59 -28.09 -29.42
N ASP A 469 -18.10 -28.04 -28.19
CA ASP A 469 -19.53 -28.03 -27.91
C ASP A 469 -20.07 -26.59 -27.68
N GLU A 470 -19.21 -25.57 -27.84
CA GLU A 470 -19.60 -24.17 -27.68
C GLU A 470 -20.28 -23.61 -28.96
N PRO A 471 -21.29 -22.73 -28.82
CA PRO A 471 -22.06 -22.23 -29.97
C PRO A 471 -21.22 -21.39 -30.95
N TYR A 472 -20.08 -20.86 -30.50
CA TYR A 472 -19.16 -20.04 -31.29
C TYR A 472 -17.96 -20.83 -31.84
N PHE A 473 -17.96 -22.17 -31.70
CA PHE A 473 -16.81 -23.02 -32.03
C PHE A 473 -16.32 -22.87 -33.48
N ASP A 474 -17.21 -22.99 -34.47
CA ASP A 474 -16.83 -22.98 -35.89
C ASP A 474 -16.23 -21.63 -36.31
N GLU A 475 -16.83 -20.53 -35.84
CA GLU A 475 -16.33 -19.17 -36.10
C GLU A 475 -14.95 -18.96 -35.45
N ALA A 476 -14.80 -19.38 -34.19
CA ALA A 476 -13.55 -19.27 -33.45
C ALA A 476 -12.43 -20.12 -34.05
N LEU A 477 -12.72 -21.35 -34.48
CA LEU A 477 -11.76 -22.23 -35.13
C LEU A 477 -11.30 -21.67 -36.48
N ALA A 478 -12.24 -21.14 -37.29
CA ALA A 478 -11.91 -20.48 -38.54
C ALA A 478 -10.99 -19.26 -38.29
N TRP A 479 -11.25 -18.49 -37.24
CA TRP A 479 -10.40 -17.38 -36.85
C TRP A 479 -9.00 -17.82 -36.41
N ILE A 480 -8.86 -18.86 -35.56
CA ILE A 480 -7.56 -19.40 -35.12
C ILE A 480 -6.72 -19.81 -36.33
N ARG A 481 -7.32 -20.55 -37.27
CA ARG A 481 -6.66 -20.99 -38.50
C ARG A 481 -6.24 -19.83 -39.41
N SER A 482 -6.92 -18.68 -39.36
CA SER A 482 -6.53 -17.50 -40.13
C SER A 482 -5.23 -16.83 -39.64
N ILE A 483 -4.79 -17.16 -38.42
CA ILE A 483 -3.54 -16.67 -37.80
C ILE A 483 -2.41 -17.73 -37.87
N GLY A 484 -2.79 -18.98 -38.16
CA GLY A 484 -1.94 -20.16 -38.27
C GLY A 484 -0.84 -20.07 -39.32
#